data_AF-A0A0P1EUT6-F1
#
_entry.id   AF-A0A0P1EUT6-F1
#
_cell.length_a   1.000
_cell.length_b   1.000
_cell.length_c   1.000
_cell.angle_alpha   90.00
_cell.angle_beta   90.00
_cell.angle_gamma   90.00
#
_symmetry.space_group_name_H-M   'P 1'
#
loop_
_entity.id
_entity.type
_entity.pdbx_description
1 polymer ?
#
loop_
_entity_poly.entity_id
_entity_poly.type
_entity_poly.pdbx_seq_one_letter_code
_entity_poly.pdbx_strand_id
1 'polypeptide(L)'
;MSETDDDLRRELLRLLEGLELYRNWRLSGLRAAKGEVTQEDLDLIVMPAAVFRDVFERSKGAARRAVLKEVQSWYAHTASDLQQWRVSGGLYTGGDVEAFLKAFRETQGCSFWEESGYLKKLARKVLRRGYIAREQEFYALRELDMDLSQSVLTEAEMGQVRALLTAYEAQQEAG
;
A
#
# COMPACT_ATOMS: atom_id res chain seq x y z
N MET A 1 -25.20 3.06 9.41
CA MET A 1 -25.38 4.48 9.04
C MET A 1 -24.89 4.65 7.62
N SER A 2 -25.64 5.34 6.74
CA SER A 2 -25.13 5.64 5.39
C SER A 2 -23.97 6.62 5.53
N GLU A 3 -22.81 6.26 4.98
CA GLU A 3 -21.66 7.15 4.79
C GLU A 3 -22.12 8.45 4.13
N THR A 4 -21.75 9.59 4.70
CA THR A 4 -22.13 10.90 4.17
C THR A 4 -21.20 11.32 3.03
N ASP A 5 -21.64 12.25 2.19
CA ASP A 5 -20.82 12.79 1.11
C ASP A 5 -19.54 13.49 1.63
N ASP A 6 -19.58 14.03 2.85
CA ASP A 6 -18.42 14.64 3.49
C ASP A 6 -17.44 13.59 4.06
N ASP A 7 -17.93 12.44 4.52
CA ASP A 7 -17.08 11.31 4.92
C ASP A 7 -16.34 10.74 3.70
N LEU A 8 -17.06 10.54 2.60
CA LEU A 8 -16.47 10.11 1.32
C LEU A 8 -15.42 11.09 0.81
N ARG A 9 -15.69 12.40 0.90
CA ARG A 9 -14.74 13.43 0.48
C ARG A 9 -13.48 13.40 1.34
N ARG A 10 -13.62 13.32 2.66
CA ARG A 10 -12.49 13.29 3.59
C ARG A 10 -11.59 12.09 3.34
N GLU A 11 -12.20 10.91 3.19
CA GLU A 11 -11.49 9.68 2.91
C GLU A 11 -10.79 9.73 1.55
N LEU A 12 -11.45 10.24 0.52
CA LEU A 12 -10.83 10.46 -0.78
C LEU A 12 -9.58 11.35 -0.66
N LEU A 13 -9.68 12.50 0.01
CA LEU A 13 -8.56 13.43 0.12
C LEU A 13 -7.37 12.82 0.83
N ARG A 14 -7.61 12.02 1.88
CA ARG A 14 -6.58 11.27 2.61
C ARG A 14 -5.86 10.29 1.67
N LEU A 15 -6.62 9.46 0.94
CA LEU A 15 -6.07 8.49 -0.01
C LEU A 15 -5.31 9.17 -1.17
N LEU A 16 -5.81 10.30 -1.65
CA LEU A 16 -5.16 11.06 -2.71
C LEU A 16 -3.83 11.67 -2.26
N GLU A 17 -3.72 12.11 -1.01
CA GLU A 17 -2.45 12.58 -0.45
C GLU A 17 -1.38 11.49 -0.49
N GLY A 18 -1.73 10.28 -0.06
CA GLY A 18 -0.81 9.14 -0.10
C GLY A 18 -0.44 8.72 -1.53
N LEU A 19 -1.39 8.70 -2.48
CA LEU A 19 -1.06 8.42 -3.89
C LEU A 19 -0.17 9.51 -4.51
N GLU A 20 -0.32 10.77 -4.09
CA GLU A 20 0.53 11.86 -4.57
C GLU A 20 1.97 11.70 -4.05
N LEU A 21 2.17 11.21 -2.82
CA LEU A 21 3.50 10.83 -2.32
C LEU A 21 4.13 9.74 -3.20
N TYR A 22 3.38 8.68 -3.51
CA TYR A 22 3.84 7.62 -4.42
C TYR A 22 4.18 8.19 -5.81
N ARG A 23 3.29 9.00 -6.39
CA ARG A 23 3.48 9.62 -7.70
C ARG A 23 4.76 10.46 -7.74
N ASN A 24 4.96 11.32 -6.74
CA ASN A 24 6.13 12.19 -6.67
C ASN A 24 7.42 11.40 -6.51
N TRP A 25 7.42 10.37 -5.66
CA TRP A 25 8.54 9.45 -5.52
C TRP A 25 8.86 8.74 -6.85
N ARG A 26 7.82 8.25 -7.56
CA ARG A 26 7.99 7.60 -8.87
C ARG A 26 8.60 8.53 -9.91
N LEU A 27 8.05 9.74 -10.04
CA LEU A 27 8.56 10.76 -10.97
C LEU A 27 10.00 11.16 -10.64
N SER A 28 10.35 11.29 -9.36
CA SER A 28 11.72 11.58 -8.94
C SER A 28 12.69 10.50 -9.38
N GLY A 29 12.36 9.21 -9.14
CA GLY A 29 13.20 8.09 -9.57
C GLY A 29 13.35 7.99 -11.09
N LEU A 30 12.28 8.24 -11.85
CA LEU A 30 12.34 8.26 -13.31
C LEU A 30 13.23 9.39 -13.83
N ARG A 31 13.12 10.60 -13.28
CA ARG A 31 14.01 11.73 -13.62
C ARG A 31 15.47 11.41 -13.31
N ALA A 32 15.73 10.80 -12.15
CA ALA A 32 17.09 10.43 -11.76
C ALA A 32 17.70 9.38 -12.71
N ALA A 33 16.91 8.41 -13.16
CA ALA A 33 17.40 7.33 -14.02
C ALA A 33 17.47 7.69 -15.51
N LYS A 34 16.51 8.48 -16.01
CA LYS A 34 16.35 8.76 -17.45
C LYS A 34 16.69 10.20 -17.85
N GLY A 35 16.82 11.11 -16.88
CA GLY A 35 16.97 12.56 -17.11
C GLY A 35 15.66 13.27 -17.46
N GLU A 36 14.79 12.64 -18.26
CA GLU A 36 13.49 13.16 -18.68
C GLU A 36 12.37 12.17 -18.35
N VAL A 37 11.17 12.68 -18.08
CA VAL A 37 9.94 11.87 -17.93
C VAL A 37 9.11 12.04 -19.19
N THR A 38 8.90 10.93 -19.91
CA THR A 38 8.14 10.90 -21.17
C THR A 38 6.64 10.73 -20.92
N GLN A 39 5.82 10.91 -21.96
CA GLN A 39 4.38 10.60 -21.86
C GLN A 39 4.13 9.12 -21.58
N GLU A 40 4.91 8.22 -22.17
CA GLU A 40 4.80 6.77 -21.91
C GLU A 40 5.07 6.44 -20.43
N ASP A 41 5.99 7.17 -19.78
CA ASP A 41 6.20 7.04 -18.34
C ASP A 41 5.00 7.52 -17.53
N LEU A 42 4.36 8.62 -17.95
CA LEU A 42 3.20 9.18 -17.26
C LEU A 42 1.99 8.25 -17.35
N ASP A 43 1.82 7.51 -18.46
CA ASP A 43 0.73 6.56 -18.66
C ASP A 43 0.84 5.34 -17.71
N LEU A 44 2.03 5.08 -17.16
CA LEU A 44 2.29 4.01 -16.19
C LEU A 44 2.21 4.46 -14.73
N ILE A 45 1.95 5.74 -14.46
CA ILE A 45 1.89 6.30 -13.11
C ILE A 45 0.46 6.77 -12.85
N VAL A 46 -0.02 6.55 -11.62
CA VAL A 46 -1.29 7.07 -11.14
C VAL A 46 -1.46 8.55 -11.51
N MET A 47 -2.62 8.93 -12.04
CA MET A 47 -2.91 10.32 -12.42
C MET A 47 -2.72 11.28 -11.22
N PRO A 48 -2.46 12.58 -11.46
CA PRO A 48 -2.39 13.56 -10.39
C PRO A 48 -3.65 13.60 -9.52
N ALA A 49 -3.50 13.77 -8.21
CA ALA A 49 -4.61 13.84 -7.26
C ALA A 49 -5.70 14.85 -7.64
N ALA A 50 -5.30 15.97 -8.25
CA ALA A 50 -6.22 17.00 -8.74
C ALA A 50 -7.25 16.46 -9.73
N VAL A 51 -6.88 15.49 -10.58
CA VAL A 51 -7.78 14.89 -11.57
C VAL A 51 -8.90 14.13 -10.86
N PHE A 52 -8.57 13.27 -9.91
CA PHE A 52 -9.56 12.52 -9.14
C PHE A 52 -10.46 13.43 -8.29
N ARG A 53 -9.87 14.47 -7.67
CA ARG A 53 -10.62 15.47 -6.91
C ARG A 53 -11.65 16.17 -7.78
N ASP A 54 -11.25 16.65 -8.96
CA ASP A 54 -12.16 17.34 -9.87
C ASP A 54 -13.29 16.43 -10.35
N VAL A 55 -13.00 15.16 -10.65
CA VAL A 55 -14.00 14.16 -11.01
C VAL A 55 -14.97 13.90 -9.85
N PHE A 56 -14.46 13.78 -8.61
CA PHE A 56 -15.28 13.57 -7.42
C PHE A 56 -16.23 14.74 -7.15
N GLU A 57 -15.73 15.97 -7.24
CA GLU A 57 -16.54 17.17 -6.98
C GLU A 57 -17.67 17.34 -8.00
N ARG A 58 -17.45 16.92 -9.26
CA ARG A 58 -18.47 16.90 -10.31
C ARG A 58 -19.44 15.71 -10.20
N SER A 59 -19.06 14.67 -9.46
CA SER A 59 -19.84 13.45 -9.29
C SER A 59 -20.90 13.59 -8.19
N LYS A 60 -21.94 12.75 -8.24
CA LYS A 60 -22.99 12.67 -7.20
C LYS A 60 -23.34 11.22 -6.88
N GLY A 61 -23.77 10.96 -5.65
CA GLY A 61 -24.28 9.64 -5.22
C GLY A 61 -23.32 8.49 -5.53
N ALA A 62 -23.80 7.48 -6.26
CA ALA A 62 -23.02 6.29 -6.59
C ALA A 62 -21.71 6.58 -7.36
N ALA A 63 -21.67 7.65 -8.16
CA ALA A 63 -20.47 8.04 -8.90
C ALA A 63 -19.33 8.49 -7.97
N ARG A 64 -19.63 9.16 -6.85
CA ARG A 64 -18.62 9.53 -5.84
C ARG A 64 -17.96 8.30 -5.23
N ARG A 65 -18.75 7.28 -4.92
CA ARG A 65 -18.23 5.98 -4.43
C ARG A 65 -17.40 5.26 -5.48
N ALA A 66 -17.74 5.41 -6.76
CA ALA A 66 -16.95 4.84 -7.85
C ALA A 66 -15.56 5.49 -7.93
N VAL A 67 -15.47 6.82 -7.80
CA VAL A 67 -14.17 7.53 -7.75
C VAL A 67 -13.35 7.07 -6.55
N LEU A 68 -13.96 6.93 -5.37
CA LEU A 68 -13.26 6.41 -4.19
C LEU A 68 -12.71 4.99 -4.43
N LYS A 69 -13.50 4.11 -5.03
CA LYS A 69 -13.07 2.74 -5.37
C LYS A 69 -11.93 2.73 -6.39
N GLU A 70 -11.96 3.62 -7.37
CA GLU A 70 -10.89 3.77 -8.35
C GLU A 70 -9.57 4.18 -7.67
N VAL A 71 -9.62 5.15 -6.76
CA VAL A 71 -8.46 5.55 -5.96
C VAL A 71 -7.94 4.40 -5.10
N GLN A 72 -8.83 3.62 -4.47
CA GLN A 72 -8.44 2.41 -3.72
C GLN A 72 -7.82 1.33 -4.63
N SER A 73 -8.28 1.15 -5.86
CA SER A 73 -7.64 0.20 -6.79
C SER A 73 -6.23 0.62 -7.18
N TRP A 74 -5.95 1.92 -7.27
CA TRP A 74 -4.59 2.40 -7.51
C TRP A 74 -3.61 1.98 -6.42
N TYR A 75 -4.01 1.99 -5.14
CA TYR A 75 -3.20 1.41 -4.06
C TYR A 75 -2.92 -0.07 -4.28
N ALA A 76 -3.91 -0.86 -4.71
CA ALA A 76 -3.71 -2.29 -4.98
C ALA A 76 -2.75 -2.54 -6.18
N HIS A 77 -2.86 -1.75 -7.23
CA HIS A 77 -1.99 -1.84 -8.41
C HIS A 77 -0.55 -1.47 -8.04
N THR A 78 -0.36 -0.29 -7.44
CA THR A 78 0.96 0.21 -7.06
C THR A 78 1.62 -0.60 -5.95
N ALA A 79 0.85 -1.21 -5.04
CA ALA A 79 1.37 -2.19 -4.08
C ALA A 79 1.96 -3.41 -4.78
N SER A 80 1.36 -3.88 -5.88
CA SER A 80 1.89 -4.99 -6.66
C SER A 80 3.24 -4.61 -7.29
N ASP A 81 3.37 -3.38 -7.81
CA ASP A 81 4.63 -2.87 -8.35
C ASP A 81 5.72 -2.72 -7.28
N LEU A 82 5.37 -2.13 -6.13
CA LEU A 82 6.29 -1.99 -5.00
C LEU A 82 6.79 -3.36 -4.54
N GLN A 83 5.90 -4.35 -4.45
CA GLN A 83 6.28 -5.72 -4.09
C GLN A 83 7.18 -6.35 -5.16
N GLN A 84 6.89 -6.12 -6.44
CA GLN A 84 7.74 -6.60 -7.53
C GLN A 84 9.14 -5.99 -7.46
N TRP A 85 9.27 -4.67 -7.32
CA TRP A 85 10.58 -4.01 -7.21
C TRP A 85 11.31 -4.39 -5.94
N ARG A 86 10.60 -4.60 -4.82
CA ARG A 86 11.19 -5.08 -3.58
C ARG A 86 11.84 -6.46 -3.73
N VAL A 87 11.23 -7.35 -4.51
CA VAL A 87 11.69 -8.75 -4.65
C VAL A 87 12.67 -8.94 -5.81
N SER A 88 12.39 -8.32 -6.96
CA SER A 88 13.09 -8.59 -8.22
C SER A 88 13.92 -7.39 -8.71
N GLY A 89 13.85 -6.25 -8.02
CA GLY A 89 14.49 -5.01 -8.45
C GLY A 89 13.85 -4.43 -9.70
N GLY A 90 14.61 -3.58 -10.38
CA GLY A 90 14.19 -2.85 -11.58
C GLY A 90 14.72 -1.43 -11.52
N LEU A 91 13.82 -0.45 -11.72
CA LEU A 91 14.15 0.95 -11.52
C LEU A 91 14.48 1.30 -10.06
N TYR A 92 13.90 0.55 -9.11
CA TYR A 92 14.13 0.71 -7.68
C TYR A 92 14.70 -0.58 -7.09
N THR A 93 15.56 -0.41 -6.10
CA THR A 93 16.04 -1.50 -5.25
C THR A 93 15.04 -1.79 -4.13
N GLY A 94 15.22 -2.92 -3.43
CA GLY A 94 14.46 -3.19 -2.21
C GLY A 94 14.66 -2.12 -1.14
N GLY A 95 15.87 -1.55 -1.02
CA GLY A 95 16.15 -0.48 -0.07
C GLY A 95 15.41 0.83 -0.38
N ASP A 96 15.28 1.18 -1.67
CA ASP A 96 14.52 2.37 -2.09
C ASP A 96 13.03 2.22 -1.77
N VAL A 97 12.49 1.02 -1.97
CA VAL A 97 11.10 0.69 -1.65
C VAL A 97 10.87 0.75 -0.13
N GLU A 98 11.75 0.19 0.69
CA GLU A 98 11.63 0.29 2.15
C GLU A 98 11.72 1.73 2.64
N ALA A 99 12.63 2.53 2.09
CA ALA A 99 12.78 3.94 2.43
C ALA A 99 11.51 4.73 2.10
N PHE A 100 10.92 4.47 0.92
CA PHE A 100 9.63 5.06 0.54
C PHE A 100 8.51 4.66 1.51
N LEU A 101 8.36 3.36 1.81
CA LEU A 101 7.30 2.87 2.68
C LEU A 101 7.39 3.45 4.10
N LYS A 102 8.61 3.58 4.61
CA LYS A 102 8.87 4.25 5.90
C LYS A 102 8.46 5.72 5.87
N ALA A 103 8.92 6.48 4.87
CA ALA A 103 8.58 7.90 4.73
C ALA A 103 7.07 8.12 4.50
N PHE A 104 6.43 7.23 3.74
CA PHE A 104 4.98 7.21 3.55
C PHE A 104 4.28 7.07 4.90
N ARG A 105 4.66 6.08 5.72
CA ARG A 105 4.04 5.85 7.03
C ARG A 105 4.25 7.02 7.98
N GLU A 106 5.44 7.61 8.01
CA GLU A 106 5.74 8.79 8.82
C GLU A 106 4.87 9.99 8.41
N THR A 107 4.55 10.12 7.13
CA THR A 107 3.73 11.22 6.60
C THR A 107 2.23 10.98 6.76
N GLN A 108 1.77 9.76 6.46
CA GLN A 108 0.34 9.40 6.39
C GLN A 108 -0.21 8.81 7.69
N GLY A 109 0.67 8.45 8.64
CA GLY A 109 0.29 7.82 9.89
C GLY A 109 -0.25 6.39 9.76
N CYS A 110 -0.19 5.80 8.56
CA CYS A 110 -0.69 4.46 8.23
C CYS A 110 0.24 3.74 7.24
N SER A 111 0.12 2.42 7.14
CA SER A 111 0.94 1.65 6.19
C SER A 111 0.34 1.67 4.78
N PHE A 112 1.20 1.81 3.76
CA PHE A 112 0.78 1.71 2.36
C PHE A 112 0.09 0.37 2.05
N TRP A 113 0.54 -0.69 2.72
CA TRP A 113 0.04 -2.05 2.52
C TRP A 113 -1.36 -2.27 3.09
N GLU A 114 -1.74 -1.50 4.10
CA GLU A 114 -3.09 -1.50 4.67
C GLU A 114 -4.07 -0.90 3.67
N GLU A 115 -3.74 0.27 3.11
CA GLU A 115 -4.57 0.98 2.12
C GLU A 115 -4.82 0.17 0.85
N SER A 116 -3.83 -0.59 0.40
CA SER A 116 -3.95 -1.48 -0.76
C SER A 116 -4.74 -2.76 -0.51
N GLY A 117 -5.09 -3.05 0.75
CA GLY A 117 -5.61 -4.34 1.18
C GLY A 117 -4.63 -5.49 0.95
N TYR A 118 -3.36 -5.18 0.67
CA TYR A 118 -2.31 -6.16 0.42
C TYR A 118 -2.06 -7.01 1.67
N LEU A 119 -1.98 -6.40 2.85
CA LEU A 119 -1.76 -7.13 4.11
C LEU A 119 -2.85 -8.16 4.36
N LYS A 120 -4.11 -7.84 4.06
CA LYS A 120 -5.22 -8.80 4.18
C LYS A 120 -5.03 -10.01 3.27
N LYS A 121 -4.64 -9.77 2.01
CA LYS A 121 -4.40 -10.84 1.03
C LYS A 121 -3.18 -11.68 1.42
N LEU A 122 -2.10 -11.02 1.85
CA LEU A 122 -0.87 -11.65 2.29
C LEU A 122 -1.12 -12.51 3.53
N ALA A 123 -1.75 -11.96 4.56
CA ALA A 123 -2.10 -12.69 5.78
C ALA A 123 -2.96 -13.91 5.48
N ARG A 124 -4.02 -13.78 4.67
CA ARG A 124 -4.83 -14.93 4.23
C ARG A 124 -4.00 -15.99 3.50
N LYS A 125 -3.07 -15.57 2.64
CA LYS A 125 -2.16 -16.47 1.93
C LYS A 125 -1.24 -17.22 2.90
N VAL A 126 -0.64 -16.51 3.86
CA VAL A 126 0.26 -17.07 4.88
C VAL A 126 -0.49 -18.00 5.83
N LEU A 127 -1.65 -17.59 6.34
CA LEU A 127 -2.52 -18.41 7.20
C LEU A 127 -2.96 -19.70 6.51
N ARG A 128 -3.40 -19.62 5.24
CA ARG A 128 -3.75 -20.80 4.45
C ARG A 128 -2.57 -21.73 4.23
N ARG A 129 -1.35 -21.17 4.08
CA ARG A 129 -0.13 -21.93 3.85
C ARG A 129 0.45 -22.51 5.14
N GLY A 130 0.17 -21.91 6.29
CA GLY A 130 0.63 -22.35 7.61
C GLY A 130 2.09 -22.01 7.93
N TYR A 131 2.78 -21.22 7.10
CA TYR A 131 4.15 -20.76 7.36
C TYR A 131 4.48 -19.47 6.59
N ILE A 132 5.44 -18.70 7.09
CA ILE A 132 6.03 -17.54 6.42
C ILE A 132 7.19 -18.04 5.55
N ALA A 133 7.16 -17.75 4.25
CA ALA A 133 8.10 -18.35 3.29
C ALA A 133 9.32 -17.47 3.01
N ARG A 134 9.21 -16.16 3.25
CA ARG A 134 10.24 -15.19 2.90
C ARG A 134 10.28 -14.07 3.93
N GLU A 135 11.46 -13.51 4.11
CA GLU A 135 11.73 -12.41 5.04
C GLU A 135 10.84 -11.17 4.79
N GLN A 136 10.48 -10.88 3.53
CA GLN A 136 9.61 -9.75 3.22
C GLN A 136 8.17 -9.99 3.70
N GLU A 137 7.69 -11.24 3.65
CA GLU A 137 6.38 -11.60 4.22
C GLU A 137 6.42 -11.46 5.75
N PHE A 138 7.54 -11.79 6.38
CA PHE A 138 7.78 -11.58 7.81
C PHE A 138 7.68 -10.10 8.18
N TYR A 139 8.47 -9.22 7.54
CA TYR A 139 8.48 -7.80 7.88
C TYR A 139 7.13 -7.12 7.63
N ALA A 140 6.45 -7.43 6.53
CA ALA A 140 5.13 -6.86 6.25
C ALA A 140 4.08 -7.28 7.29
N LEU A 141 4.10 -8.54 7.75
CA LEU A 141 3.20 -9.02 8.80
C LEU A 141 3.61 -8.53 10.19
N ARG A 142 4.91 -8.30 10.44
CA ARG A 142 5.40 -7.70 11.68
C ARG A 142 4.97 -6.24 11.81
N GLU A 143 5.00 -5.48 10.71
CA GLU A 143 4.48 -4.11 10.68
C GLU A 143 2.99 -4.09 11.04
N LEU A 144 2.20 -5.01 10.47
CA LEU A 144 0.78 -5.18 10.81
C LEU A 144 0.58 -5.50 12.29
N ASP A 145 1.43 -6.36 12.86
CA ASP A 145 1.34 -6.73 14.28
C ASP A 145 1.69 -5.59 15.24
N MET A 146 2.62 -4.73 14.84
CA MET A 146 3.01 -3.54 15.60
C MET A 146 1.97 -2.42 15.53
N ASP A 147 1.06 -2.46 14.56
CA ASP A 147 -0.02 -1.48 14.43
C ASP A 147 -1.23 -1.86 15.30
N LEU A 148 -1.28 -1.31 16.51
CA LEU A 148 -2.38 -1.53 17.45
C LEU A 148 -3.73 -0.96 16.96
N SER A 149 -3.73 -0.15 15.91
CA SER A 149 -4.94 0.42 15.31
C SER A 149 -5.44 -0.36 14.09
N GLN A 150 -4.73 -1.41 13.68
CA GLN A 150 -5.10 -2.20 12.51
C GLN A 150 -6.50 -2.82 12.66
N SER A 151 -7.26 -2.80 11.58
CA SER A 151 -8.57 -3.45 11.47
C SER A 151 -8.64 -4.43 10.29
N VAL A 152 -7.47 -4.76 9.73
CA VAL A 152 -7.31 -5.61 8.55
C VAL A 152 -7.69 -7.05 8.85
N LEU A 153 -7.27 -7.55 10.01
CA LEU A 153 -7.46 -8.90 10.53
C LEU A 153 -8.23 -8.88 11.85
N THR A 154 -9.04 -9.91 12.05
CA THR A 154 -9.67 -10.19 13.35
C THR A 154 -8.63 -10.55 14.41
N GLU A 155 -8.95 -10.40 15.70
CA GLU A 155 -8.02 -10.77 16.78
C GLU A 155 -7.59 -12.24 16.70
N ALA A 156 -8.51 -13.13 16.29
CA ALA A 156 -8.20 -14.55 16.10
C ALA A 156 -7.21 -14.78 14.95
N GLU A 157 -7.39 -14.08 13.81
CA GLU A 157 -6.45 -14.13 12.68
C GLU A 157 -5.09 -13.53 13.07
N MET A 158 -5.08 -12.41 13.83
CA MET A 158 -3.85 -11.81 14.35
C MET A 158 -3.11 -12.76 15.30
N GLY A 159 -3.81 -13.46 16.19
CA GLY A 159 -3.21 -14.46 17.07
C GLY A 159 -2.49 -15.57 16.30
N GLN A 160 -3.08 -16.02 15.18
CA GLN A 160 -2.44 -17.00 14.30
C GLN A 160 -1.24 -16.40 13.55
N VAL A 161 -1.33 -15.17 13.06
CA VAL A 161 -0.20 -14.47 12.42
C VAL A 161 0.97 -14.31 13.38
N ARG A 162 0.72 -13.90 14.63
CA ARG A 162 1.74 -13.79 15.69
C ARG A 162 2.46 -15.11 15.94
N ALA A 163 1.73 -16.22 16.03
CA ALA A 163 2.33 -17.54 16.20
C ALA A 163 3.26 -17.90 15.02
N LEU A 164 2.88 -17.56 13.79
CA LEU A 164 3.71 -17.78 12.61
C LEU A 164 4.94 -16.85 12.56
N LEU A 165 4.82 -15.60 13.02
CA LEU A 165 5.95 -14.67 13.15
C LEU A 165 6.99 -15.24 14.13
N THR A 166 6.57 -15.67 15.32
CA THR A 166 7.46 -16.28 16.32
C THR A 166 8.11 -17.56 15.79
N ALA A 167 7.35 -18.42 15.09
CA ALA A 167 7.90 -19.64 14.51
C ALA A 167 8.96 -19.35 13.44
N TYR A 168 8.77 -18.30 12.63
CA TYR A 168 9.74 -17.87 11.63
C TYR A 168 11.01 -17.31 12.30
N GLU A 169 10.89 -16.45 13.31
CA GLU A 169 12.04 -15.91 14.07
C GLU A 169 12.87 -17.04 14.68
N ALA A 170 12.24 -18.00 15.36
CA ALA A 170 12.93 -19.15 15.95
C ALA A 170 13.67 -20.03 14.92
N GLN A 171 13.14 -20.14 13.69
CA GLN A 171 13.81 -20.85 12.61
C GLN A 171 15.05 -20.12 12.08
N GLN A 172 15.06 -18.78 12.10
CA GLN A 172 16.23 -17.99 11.69
C GLN A 172 17.35 -18.02 12.74
N GLU A 173 17.02 -18.14 14.03
CA GLU A 173 18.01 -18.22 15.12
C GLU A 173 18.67 -19.61 15.25
N ALA A 174 18.03 -20.66 14.72
CA ALA A 174 18.50 -22.04 14.78
C ALA A 174 19.37 -22.46 13.58
N GLY A 175 19.51 -21.61 12.57
CA GLY A 175 20.33 -21.83 11.37
C GLY A 175 21.62 -21.04 11.37
#